data_AF-A0A2V8UCC9-F1
#
_entry.id   AF-A0A2V8UCC9-F1
#
_cell.length_a   1.000
_cell.length_b   1.000
_cell.length_c   1.000
_cell.angle_alpha   90.00
_cell.angle_beta   90.00
_cell.angle_gamma   90.00
#
_symmetry.space_group_name_H-M   'P 1'
#
loop_
_entity.id
_entity.type
_entity.pdbx_description
1 polymer ?
#
loop_
_entity_poly.entity_id
_entity_poly.type
_entity_poly.pdbx_seq_one_letter_code
_entity_poly.pdbx_strand_id
1 'polypeptide(L)'
;MTLESLVAFLAGLIIGSFLNVCIYRLPRDLSVMSPARSFCPGCEHQIAWYDNIPVVSYVLLRARCRHCGARIPLRYPIVELLTAALFFAIVSPLGATLLAVKLCILVALLVGLTFSDLEERILPDEFTLGGTAIGIVLAWFIPVDDMIAQSLLLVGGLRPGPNWTSVAESVLGAGLPAGSLWLGGMLF
;
A
#
# COMPACT_ATOMS: atom_id res chain seq x y z
N MET A 1 11.40 22.29 -4.50
CA MET A 1 10.64 21.49 -3.51
C MET A 1 9.49 22.34 -3.01
N THR A 2 8.25 21.93 -3.26
CA THR A 2 7.06 22.58 -2.70
C THR A 2 6.80 22.07 -1.27
N LEU A 3 6.10 22.86 -0.45
CA LEU A 3 5.70 22.46 0.91
C LEU A 3 4.89 21.15 0.89
N GLU A 4 4.05 20.97 -0.13
CA GLU A 4 3.21 19.79 -0.32
C GLU A 4 4.03 18.50 -0.48
N SER A 5 5.11 18.52 -1.26
CA SER A 5 5.98 17.34 -1.40
C SER A 5 6.66 16.95 -0.09
N LEU A 6 7.03 17.93 0.73
CA LEU A 6 7.61 17.68 2.06
C LEU A 6 6.59 17.04 3.00
N VAL A 7 5.36 17.54 3.01
CA VAL A 7 4.26 16.94 3.77
C VAL A 7 4.00 15.50 3.29
N ALA A 8 4.01 15.27 1.98
CA ALA A 8 3.85 13.93 1.40
C ALA A 8 4.98 12.98 1.80
N PHE A 9 6.23 13.45 1.82
CA PHE A 9 7.38 12.66 2.28
C PHE A 9 7.22 12.24 3.75
N LEU A 10 6.86 13.18 4.63
CA LEU A 10 6.62 12.89 6.05
C LEU A 10 5.43 11.95 6.26
N ALA A 11 4.35 12.15 5.51
CA ALA A 11 3.20 11.24 5.52
C ALA A 11 3.62 9.83 5.07
N GLY A 12 4.44 9.72 4.01
CA GLY A 12 4.94 8.45 3.52
C GLY A 12 5.85 7.72 4.52
N LEU A 13 6.64 8.44 5.34
CA LEU A 13 7.39 7.84 6.45
C LEU A 13 6.45 7.21 7.50
N ILE A 14 5.39 7.93 7.87
CA ILE A 14 4.40 7.47 8.86
C ILE A 14 3.64 6.25 8.31
N ILE A 15 3.14 6.35 7.07
CA ILE A 15 2.43 5.26 6.40
C ILE A 15 3.34 4.06 6.19
N GLY A 16 4.60 4.24 5.78
CA GLY A 16 5.57 3.16 5.64
C GLY A 16 5.86 2.46 6.98
N SER A 17 5.89 3.20 8.09
CA SER A 17 6.04 2.61 9.42
C SER A 17 4.83 1.78 9.82
N PHE A 18 3.62 2.24 9.51
CA PHE A 18 2.41 1.44 9.66
C PHE A 18 2.41 0.20 8.75
N LEU A 19 2.86 0.31 7.50
CA LEU A 19 2.97 -0.83 6.59
C LEU A 19 3.88 -1.93 7.14
N ASN A 20 4.97 -1.59 7.84
CA ASN A 20 5.80 -2.61 8.52
C ASN A 20 5.00 -3.44 9.54
N VAL A 21 4.01 -2.84 10.22
CA VAL A 21 3.12 -3.58 11.13
C VAL A 21 2.23 -4.53 10.33
N CYS A 22 1.62 -4.05 9.24
CA CYS A 22 0.77 -4.88 8.38
C CYS A 22 1.53 -6.03 7.72
N ILE A 23 2.71 -5.76 7.14
CA ILE A 23 3.59 -6.76 6.50
C ILE A 23 3.96 -7.86 7.50
N TYR A 24 4.24 -7.51 8.76
CA TYR A 24 4.58 -8.51 9.77
C TYR A 24 3.36 -9.31 10.23
N ARG A 25 2.22 -8.64 10.48
CA ARG A 25 1.06 -9.21 11.17
C ARG A 25 0.09 -9.95 10.26
N LEU A 26 -0.26 -9.39 9.10
CA LEU A 26 -1.32 -9.92 8.24
C LEU A 26 -1.01 -11.33 7.71
N PRO A 27 0.21 -11.63 7.21
CA PRO A 27 0.53 -12.99 6.77
C PRO A 27 0.54 -14.04 7.90
N ARG A 28 0.50 -13.59 9.17
CA ARG A 28 0.54 -14.43 10.37
C ARG A 28 -0.82 -14.49 11.08
N ASP A 29 -1.88 -14.00 10.43
CA ASP A 29 -3.23 -13.89 11.01
C ASP A 29 -3.27 -13.12 12.34
N LEU A 30 -2.31 -12.21 12.55
CA LEU A 30 -2.26 -11.39 13.75
C LEU A 30 -3.09 -10.12 13.55
N SER A 31 -3.84 -9.75 14.58
CA SER A 31 -4.63 -8.52 14.54
C SER A 31 -3.74 -7.27 14.45
N VAL A 32 -4.05 -6.41 13.48
CA VAL A 32 -3.43 -5.08 13.36
C VAL A 32 -3.85 -4.16 14.51
N MET A 33 -5.04 -4.35 15.06
CA MET A 33 -5.62 -3.48 16.09
C MET A 33 -5.42 -4.00 17.53
N SER A 34 -5.08 -5.28 17.71
CA SER A 34 -4.89 -5.88 19.03
C SER A 34 -3.60 -6.72 19.07
N PRO A 35 -2.54 -6.27 19.78
CA PRO A 35 -2.44 -5.01 20.52
C PRO A 35 -2.31 -3.79 19.60
N ALA A 36 -2.92 -2.67 19.99
CA ALA A 36 -2.87 -1.42 19.22
C ALA A 36 -1.46 -0.82 19.11
N ARG A 37 -0.57 -1.15 20.05
CA ARG A 37 0.82 -0.70 20.04
C ARG A 37 1.73 -1.72 19.36
N SER A 38 2.75 -1.21 18.67
CA SER A 38 3.86 -2.01 18.17
C SER A 38 4.63 -2.67 19.33
N PHE A 39 5.13 -3.87 19.10
CA PHE A 39 5.92 -4.64 20.06
C PHE A 39 7.14 -5.25 19.39
N CYS A 40 8.17 -5.54 20.17
CA CYS A 40 9.36 -6.23 19.67
C CYS A 40 9.07 -7.73 19.50
N PRO A 41 9.32 -8.34 18.33
CA PRO A 41 9.07 -9.77 18.12
C PRO A 41 10.01 -10.69 18.93
N GLY A 42 11.12 -10.17 19.47
CA GLY A 42 12.08 -10.98 20.24
C GLY A 42 11.81 -11.05 21.74
N CYS A 43 11.24 -10.00 22.34
CA CYS A 43 10.96 -9.95 23.78
C CYS A 43 9.52 -9.54 24.13
N GLU A 44 8.69 -9.33 23.12
CA GLU A 44 7.27 -8.93 23.23
C GLU A 44 7.03 -7.62 23.99
N HIS A 45 8.09 -6.90 24.35
CA HIS A 45 7.98 -5.61 25.01
C HIS A 45 7.37 -4.58 24.06
N GLN A 46 6.43 -3.80 24.57
CA GLN A 46 5.77 -2.75 23.80
C GLN A 46 6.77 -1.63 23.46
N ILE A 47 6.85 -1.25 22.20
CA ILE A 47 7.77 -0.22 21.71
C ILE A 47 7.24 1.15 22.15
N ALA A 48 8.07 1.93 22.84
CA ALA A 48 7.74 3.30 23.23
C ALA A 48 7.51 4.17 21.99
N TRP A 49 6.63 5.17 22.08
CA TRP A 49 6.27 5.99 20.91
C TRP A 49 7.47 6.70 20.25
N TYR A 50 8.47 7.11 21.05
CA TYR A 50 9.70 7.74 20.55
C TYR A 50 10.71 6.76 19.95
N ASP A 51 10.58 5.46 20.24
CA ASP A 51 11.35 4.38 19.61
C ASP A 51 10.66 3.89 18.32
N ASN A 52 9.50 4.47 17.97
CA ASN A 52 8.72 4.19 16.77
C ASN A 52 8.73 5.36 15.76
N ILE A 53 9.69 6.29 15.88
CA ILE A 53 9.85 7.39 14.92
C ILE A 53 10.54 6.81 13.67
N PRO A 54 9.89 6.88 12.48
CA PRO A 54 10.39 6.24 11.27
C PRO A 54 11.82 6.67 10.95
N VAL A 55 12.68 5.71 10.57
CA VAL A 55 14.10 5.85 10.20
C VAL A 55 15.01 6.38 11.32
N VAL A 56 14.60 7.42 12.04
CA VAL A 56 15.36 8.06 13.12
C VAL A 56 15.58 7.08 14.27
N SER A 57 14.53 6.42 14.77
CA SER A 57 14.66 5.47 15.87
C SER A 57 15.56 4.29 15.47
N TYR A 58 15.50 3.83 14.22
CA TYR A 58 16.38 2.76 13.72
C TYR A 58 17.87 3.13 13.80
N VAL A 59 18.22 4.35 13.38
CA VAL A 59 19.60 4.85 13.41
C VAL A 59 20.06 5.07 14.85
N LEU A 60 19.23 5.71 15.69
CA LEU A 60 19.57 5.99 17.10
C LEU A 60 19.74 4.72 17.92
N LEU A 61 18.91 3.70 17.67
CA LEU A 61 18.98 2.39 18.31
C LEU A 61 20.05 1.47 17.69
N ARG A 62 20.76 1.93 16.65
CA ARG A 62 21.79 1.17 15.91
C ARG A 62 21.28 -0.20 15.45
N ALA A 63 20.07 -0.22 14.89
CA ALA A 63 19.39 -1.42 14.41
C ALA A 63 19.19 -2.52 15.48
N ARG A 64 19.02 -2.15 16.75
CA ARG A 64 18.81 -3.11 17.84
C ARG A 64 17.68 -2.69 18.78
N CYS A 65 16.92 -3.65 19.28
CA CYS A 65 15.92 -3.38 20.30
C CYS A 65 16.57 -2.85 21.58
N ARG A 66 16.00 -1.80 22.18
CA ARG A 66 16.46 -1.19 23.44
C ARG A 66 16.47 -2.16 24.62
N HIS A 67 15.51 -3.08 24.67
CA HIS A 67 15.30 -3.96 25.82
C HIS A 67 16.06 -5.28 25.71
N CYS A 68 16.00 -5.97 24.57
CA CYS A 68 16.60 -7.30 24.39
C CYS A 68 17.83 -7.33 23.48
N GLY A 69 18.19 -6.22 22.82
CA GLY A 69 19.33 -6.16 21.91
C GLY A 69 19.15 -6.94 20.59
N ALA A 70 17.97 -7.53 20.36
CA ALA A 70 17.63 -8.22 19.12
C ALA A 70 17.79 -7.27 17.93
N ARG A 71 18.31 -7.78 16.81
CA ARG A 71 18.53 -6.97 15.61
C ARG A 71 17.19 -6.63 14.95
N ILE A 72 17.00 -5.36 14.62
CA ILE A 72 15.87 -4.88 13.83
C ILE A 72 16.27 -5.05 12.35
N PRO A 73 15.48 -5.75 11.52
CA PRO A 73 15.88 -6.01 10.14
C PRO A 73 15.85 -4.73 9.29
N LEU A 74 16.73 -4.66 8.30
CA LEU A 74 16.91 -3.49 7.42
C LEU A 74 15.67 -3.18 6.58
N ARG A 75 14.75 -4.14 6.45
CA ARG A 75 13.44 -3.92 5.83
C ARG A 75 12.71 -2.70 6.39
N TYR A 76 12.72 -2.52 7.71
CA TYR A 76 11.93 -1.48 8.37
C TYR A 76 12.23 -0.08 7.78
N PRO A 77 13.49 0.39 7.81
CA PRO A 77 13.83 1.67 7.20
C PRO A 77 13.72 1.67 5.67
N ILE A 78 13.88 0.53 4.99
CA ILE A 78 13.70 0.44 3.53
C ILE A 78 12.24 0.72 3.15
N VAL A 79 11.27 0.07 3.81
CA VAL A 79 9.84 0.25 3.56
C VAL A 79 9.44 1.70 3.86
N GLU A 80 9.92 2.26 4.96
CA GLU A 80 9.65 3.65 5.35
C GLU A 80 10.18 4.65 4.32
N LEU A 81 11.46 4.53 3.94
CA LEU A 81 12.09 5.44 2.98
C LEU A 81 11.54 5.28 1.57
N LEU A 82 11.26 4.05 1.13
CA LEU A 82 10.68 3.78 -0.18
C LEU A 82 9.28 4.41 -0.27
N THR A 83 8.44 4.21 0.74
CA THR A 83 7.09 4.79 0.79
C THR A 83 7.16 6.32 0.77
N ALA A 84 8.04 6.91 1.58
CA ALA A 84 8.27 8.35 1.62
C ALA A 84 8.77 8.92 0.28
N ALA A 85 9.72 8.24 -0.37
CA ALA A 85 10.26 8.64 -1.66
C ALA A 85 9.20 8.58 -2.77
N LEU A 86 8.37 7.53 -2.79
CA LEU A 86 7.31 7.40 -3.78
C LEU A 86 6.20 8.45 -3.58
N PHE A 87 5.80 8.72 -2.33
CA PHE A 87 4.83 9.79 -2.02
C PHE A 87 5.36 11.16 -2.46
N PHE A 88 6.63 11.44 -2.17
CA PHE A 88 7.29 12.65 -2.64
C PHE A 88 7.32 12.72 -4.18
N ALA A 89 7.67 11.63 -4.85
CA ALA A 89 7.76 11.56 -6.31
C ALA A 89 6.41 11.76 -7.00
N ILE A 90 5.31 11.30 -6.39
CA ILE A 90 3.93 11.52 -6.87
C ILE A 90 3.51 12.97 -6.67
N VAL A 91 3.68 13.51 -5.45
CA VAL A 91 3.14 14.84 -5.09
C VAL A 91 3.98 15.98 -5.67
N SER A 92 5.28 15.78 -5.95
CA SER A 92 6.13 16.83 -6.53
C SER A 92 5.65 17.36 -7.89
N PRO A 93 5.23 16.52 -8.86
CA PRO A 93 4.66 17.00 -10.12
C PRO A 93 3.15 17.26 -10.06
N LEU A 94 2.39 16.50 -9.26
CA LEU A 94 0.92 16.55 -9.26
C LEU A 94 0.33 17.53 -8.25
N GLY A 95 1.11 17.98 -7.27
CA GLY A 95 0.62 18.71 -6.10
C GLY A 95 -0.33 17.89 -5.23
N ALA A 96 -0.95 18.54 -4.24
CA ALA A 96 -1.94 17.97 -3.33
C ALA A 96 -3.32 17.78 -4.01
N THR A 97 -3.35 17.02 -5.11
CA THR A 97 -4.57 16.72 -5.86
C THR A 97 -5.18 15.38 -5.45
N LEU A 98 -6.47 15.19 -5.75
CA LEU A 98 -7.15 13.92 -5.46
C LEU A 98 -6.51 12.74 -6.21
N LEU A 99 -6.00 12.99 -7.44
CA LEU A 99 -5.24 12.01 -8.22
C LEU A 99 -3.96 11.58 -7.48
N ALA A 100 -3.21 12.53 -6.91
CA ALA A 100 -2.03 12.22 -6.11
C ALA A 100 -2.38 11.34 -4.90
N VAL A 101 -3.50 11.62 -4.22
CA VAL A 101 -4.00 10.78 -3.12
C VAL A 101 -4.30 9.35 -3.59
N LYS A 102 -5.00 9.18 -4.71
CA LYS A 102 -5.28 7.86 -5.31
C LYS A 102 -4.00 7.09 -5.61
N LEU A 103 -2.99 7.74 -6.19
CA LEU A 103 -1.70 7.12 -6.49
C LEU A 103 -0.90 6.78 -5.22
N CYS A 104 -0.92 7.63 -4.20
CA CYS A 104 -0.28 7.36 -2.91
C CYS A 104 -0.91 6.13 -2.22
N ILE A 105 -2.25 6.00 -2.24
CA ILE A 105 -2.94 4.81 -1.73
C ILE A 105 -2.51 3.57 -2.51
N LEU A 106 -2.54 3.64 -3.85
CA LEU A 106 -2.12 2.53 -4.71
C LEU A 106 -0.68 2.09 -4.40
N VAL A 107 0.25 3.03 -4.31
CA VAL A 107 1.64 2.72 -3.98
C VAL A 107 1.79 2.13 -2.59
N ALA A 108 1.09 2.65 -1.57
CA ALA A 108 1.15 2.09 -0.23
C ALA A 108 0.70 0.62 -0.20
N LEU A 109 -0.39 0.30 -0.92
CA LEU A 109 -0.85 -1.08 -1.10
C LEU A 109 0.17 -1.95 -1.82
N LEU A 110 0.75 -1.47 -2.92
CA LEU A 110 1.76 -2.21 -3.69
C LEU A 110 3.04 -2.46 -2.90
N VAL A 111 3.51 -1.49 -2.11
CA VAL A 111 4.64 -1.67 -1.20
C VAL A 111 4.30 -2.74 -0.17
N GLY A 112 3.13 -2.65 0.49
CA GLY A 112 2.67 -3.65 1.45
C GLY A 112 2.63 -5.07 0.87
N LEU A 113 2.02 -5.23 -0.32
CA LEU A 113 1.93 -6.51 -1.03
C LEU A 113 3.31 -7.05 -1.43
N THR A 114 4.17 -6.19 -1.98
CA THR A 114 5.52 -6.59 -2.44
C THR A 114 6.35 -7.15 -1.29
N PHE A 115 6.38 -6.47 -0.14
CA PHE A 115 7.18 -6.95 0.99
C PHE A 115 6.52 -8.13 1.72
N SER A 116 5.19 -8.21 1.76
CA SER A 116 4.49 -9.39 2.30
C SER A 116 4.80 -10.65 1.46
N ASP A 117 4.79 -10.50 0.13
CA ASP A 117 5.14 -11.57 -0.80
C ASP A 117 6.62 -11.97 -0.72
N LEU A 118 7.53 -10.99 -0.67
CA LEU A 118 8.97 -11.27 -0.57
C LEU A 118 9.36 -12.05 0.70
N GLU A 119 8.61 -11.90 1.79
CA GLU A 119 8.88 -12.59 3.06
C GLU A 119 8.18 -13.92 3.19
N GLU A 120 6.87 -13.92 2.97
CA GLU A 120 6.01 -15.05 3.33
C GLU A 120 5.40 -15.71 2.10
N ARG A 121 5.57 -15.12 0.90
CA ARG A 121 4.96 -15.57 -0.37
C ARG A 121 3.45 -15.67 -0.30
N ILE A 122 2.85 -14.74 0.46
CA ILE A 122 1.41 -14.62 0.67
C ILE A 122 1.01 -13.19 0.35
N LEU A 123 -0.12 -13.04 -0.34
CA LEU A 123 -0.79 -11.76 -0.58
C LEU A 123 -2.01 -11.67 0.35
N PRO A 124 -1.95 -10.90 1.45
CA PRO A 124 -3.05 -10.82 2.40
C PRO A 124 -4.33 -10.25 1.78
N ASP A 125 -5.47 -10.87 2.10
CA ASP A 125 -6.79 -10.48 1.58
C ASP A 125 -7.17 -9.05 1.96
N GLU A 126 -6.71 -8.56 3.11
CA GLU A 126 -6.93 -7.19 3.55
C GLU A 126 -6.30 -6.17 2.60
N PHE A 127 -5.15 -6.50 1.99
CA PHE A 127 -4.51 -5.65 1.00
C PHE A 127 -5.13 -5.85 -0.39
N THR A 128 -5.41 -7.08 -0.80
CA THR A 128 -5.93 -7.37 -2.15
C THR A 128 -7.39 -6.95 -2.27
N LEU A 129 -8.31 -7.57 -1.50
CA LEU A 129 -9.74 -7.28 -1.55
C LEU A 129 -10.05 -5.87 -1.07
N GLY A 130 -9.40 -5.44 0.02
CA GLY A 130 -9.52 -4.06 0.52
C GLY A 130 -9.04 -3.04 -0.50
N GLY A 131 -7.90 -3.32 -1.15
CA GLY A 131 -7.36 -2.49 -2.23
C GLY A 131 -8.28 -2.43 -3.45
N THR A 132 -8.85 -3.56 -3.87
CA THR A 132 -9.82 -3.62 -4.98
C THR A 132 -11.07 -2.79 -4.67
N ALA A 133 -11.62 -2.92 -3.47
CA ALA A 133 -12.80 -2.14 -3.06
C ALA A 133 -12.51 -0.64 -3.07
N ILE A 134 -11.38 -0.21 -2.49
CA ILE A 134 -10.95 1.20 -2.51
C ILE A 134 -10.73 1.68 -3.95
N GLY A 135 -10.09 0.88 -4.79
CA GLY A 135 -9.83 1.20 -6.19
C GLY A 135 -11.11 1.46 -7.00
N ILE A 136 -12.12 0.59 -6.85
CA ILE A 136 -13.42 0.74 -7.51
C ILE A 136 -14.13 2.01 -7.03
N VAL A 137 -14.12 2.30 -5.73
CA VAL A 137 -14.70 3.54 -5.19
C VAL A 137 -13.99 4.77 -5.75
N LEU A 138 -12.66 4.76 -5.77
CA LEU A 138 -11.86 5.87 -6.30
C LEU A 138 -12.02 6.04 -7.82
N ALA A 139 -12.33 4.99 -8.58
CA ALA A 139 -12.62 5.06 -10.01
C ALA A 139 -13.85 5.92 -10.33
N TRP A 140 -14.84 5.95 -9.42
CA TRP A 140 -16.00 6.82 -9.58
C TRP A 140 -15.66 8.31 -9.47
N PHE A 141 -14.79 8.66 -8.50
CA PHE A 141 -14.43 10.06 -8.23
C PHE A 141 -13.30 10.57 -9.10
N ILE A 142 -12.42 9.67 -9.55
CA ILE A 142 -11.25 9.97 -10.36
C ILE A 142 -11.26 9.03 -11.55
N PRO A 143 -12.02 9.40 -12.61
CA PRO A 143 -12.11 8.62 -13.81
C PRO A 143 -10.72 8.34 -14.36
N VAL A 144 -10.51 7.08 -14.74
CA VAL A 144 -9.34 6.65 -15.49
C VAL A 144 -9.71 6.74 -16.96
N ASP A 145 -8.88 7.42 -17.73
CA ASP A 145 -9.03 7.51 -19.18
C ASP A 145 -8.23 6.36 -19.83
N ASP A 146 -8.65 5.11 -19.57
CA ASP A 146 -8.00 3.95 -20.18
C ASP A 146 -8.66 3.58 -21.52
N MET A 147 -7.86 2.95 -22.40
CA MET A 147 -8.25 2.69 -23.78
C MET A 147 -9.12 1.41 -23.94
N ILE A 148 -9.15 0.53 -22.93
CA ILE A 148 -9.65 -0.84 -23.05
C ILE A 148 -11.19 -0.92 -22.93
N ALA A 149 -11.82 -0.35 -21.90
CA ALA A 149 -13.29 -0.36 -21.87
C ALA A 149 -13.86 0.69 -22.82
N GLN A 150 -13.17 1.81 -23.06
CA GLN A 150 -13.57 2.72 -24.14
C GLN A 150 -13.68 1.99 -25.49
N SER A 151 -12.68 1.20 -25.90
CA SER A 151 -12.72 0.45 -27.15
C SER A 151 -13.81 -0.63 -27.18
N LEU A 152 -14.00 -1.40 -26.09
CA LEU A 152 -15.06 -2.41 -25.99
C LEU A 152 -16.48 -1.81 -25.98
N LEU A 153 -16.69 -0.69 -25.26
CA LEU A 153 -17.98 0.01 -25.17
C LEU A 153 -18.33 0.71 -26.49
N LEU A 154 -17.33 1.26 -27.20
CA LEU A 154 -17.48 1.80 -28.56
C LEU A 154 -17.90 0.71 -29.56
N VAL A 155 -17.28 -0.48 -29.51
CA VAL A 155 -17.67 -1.63 -30.34
C VAL A 155 -19.10 -2.09 -30.01
N GLY A 156 -19.51 -1.99 -28.75
CA GLY A 156 -20.87 -2.28 -28.30
C GLY A 156 -21.91 -1.18 -28.56
N GLY A 157 -21.53 -0.04 -29.16
CA GLY A 157 -22.42 1.07 -29.45
C GLY A 157 -22.91 1.86 -28.22
N LEU A 158 -22.33 1.61 -27.04
CA LEU A 158 -22.68 2.28 -25.79
C LEU A 158 -21.70 3.43 -25.53
N ARG A 159 -22.23 4.61 -25.21
CA ARG A 159 -21.43 5.77 -24.75
C ARG A 159 -21.85 6.19 -23.35
N PRO A 160 -21.55 5.37 -22.32
CA PRO A 160 -21.83 5.78 -20.95
C PRO A 160 -20.95 6.98 -20.56
N GLY A 161 -21.37 7.72 -19.53
CA GLY A 161 -20.59 8.84 -19.00
C GLY A 161 -19.23 8.41 -18.42
N PRO A 162 -18.28 9.34 -18.23
CA PRO A 162 -16.89 9.04 -17.87
C PRO A 162 -16.72 8.26 -16.56
N ASN A 163 -17.61 8.44 -15.59
CA ASN A 163 -17.55 7.71 -14.33
C ASN A 163 -17.97 6.24 -14.50
N TRP A 164 -18.97 5.99 -15.34
CA TRP A 164 -19.46 4.65 -15.64
C TRP A 164 -18.48 3.86 -16.49
N THR A 165 -17.84 4.50 -17.47
CA THR A 165 -16.73 3.88 -18.22
C THR A 165 -15.62 3.47 -17.26
N SER A 166 -15.18 4.38 -16.38
CA SER A 166 -14.07 4.11 -15.46
C SER A 166 -14.35 3.02 -14.43
N VAL A 167 -15.57 2.96 -13.88
CA VAL A 167 -15.95 1.85 -12.98
C VAL A 167 -16.02 0.53 -13.73
N ALA A 168 -16.61 0.50 -14.92
CA ALA A 168 -16.65 -0.71 -15.75
C ALA A 168 -15.23 -1.19 -16.08
N GLU A 169 -14.34 -0.27 -16.45
CA GLU A 169 -12.92 -0.52 -16.69
C GLU A 169 -12.23 -1.13 -15.47
N SER A 170 -12.48 -0.56 -14.28
CA SER A 170 -11.87 -1.02 -13.03
C SER A 170 -12.38 -2.41 -12.62
N VAL A 171 -13.68 -2.68 -12.79
CA VAL A 171 -14.27 -3.99 -12.49
C VAL A 171 -13.77 -5.06 -13.46
N LEU A 172 -13.74 -4.76 -14.76
CA LEU A 172 -13.20 -5.69 -15.77
C LEU A 172 -11.70 -5.90 -15.58
N GLY A 173 -10.95 -4.83 -15.30
CA GLY A 173 -9.52 -4.86 -15.04
C GLY A 173 -9.15 -5.62 -13.77
N ALA A 174 -10.00 -5.61 -12.74
CA ALA A 174 -9.81 -6.45 -11.56
C ALA A 174 -10.23 -7.90 -11.81
N GLY A 175 -11.38 -8.11 -12.45
CA GLY A 175 -12.00 -9.42 -12.63
C GLY A 175 -11.30 -10.31 -13.65
N LEU A 176 -10.83 -9.76 -14.78
CA LEU A 176 -10.20 -10.56 -15.84
C LEU A 176 -8.87 -11.18 -15.40
N PRO A 177 -7.91 -10.46 -14.80
CA PRO A 177 -6.67 -11.05 -14.31
C PRO A 177 -6.89 -11.98 -13.11
N ALA A 178 -7.74 -11.59 -12.15
CA ALA A 178 -8.02 -12.44 -10.99
C ALA A 178 -8.69 -13.75 -11.42
N GLY A 179 -9.68 -13.67 -12.31
CA GLY A 179 -10.36 -14.84 -12.86
C GLY A 179 -9.44 -15.74 -13.68
N SER A 180 -8.54 -15.17 -14.49
CA SER A 180 -7.60 -15.97 -15.29
C SER A 180 -6.57 -16.69 -14.42
N LEU A 181 -6.04 -16.03 -13.38
CA LEU A 181 -5.13 -16.65 -12.42
C LEU A 181 -5.83 -17.77 -11.61
N TRP A 182 -7.06 -17.52 -11.16
CA TRP A 182 -7.84 -18.52 -10.42
C TRP A 182 -8.17 -19.74 -11.28
N LEU A 183 -8.62 -19.53 -12.53
CA LEU A 183 -8.85 -20.62 -13.49
C LEU A 183 -7.56 -21.38 -13.80
N GLY A 184 -6.44 -20.68 -14.00
CA GLY A 184 -5.14 -21.29 -14.17
C GLY A 184 -4.77 -22.19 -13.00
N GLY A 185 -4.97 -21.70 -11.77
CA GLY A 185 -4.73 -22.49 -10.54
C GLY A 185 -5.68 -23.67 -10.35
N MET A 186 -6.84 -23.72 -11.02
CA MET A 186 -7.71 -24.90 -11.02
C MET A 186 -7.30 -25.97 -12.04
N LEU A 187 -6.55 -25.59 -13.08
CA LEU A 187 -6.17 -26.47 -14.17
C LEU A 187 -4.88 -27.27 -13.89
N PHE A 188 -4.15 -26.92 -12.83
CA PHE A 188 -2.90 -27.56 -12.39
C PHE A 188 -3.01 -28.00 -10.93
#